data_AF-A0A1Y3X8D0-F1
#
_entry.id   AF-A0A1Y3X8D0-F1
#
_cell.length_a   1.000
_cell.length_b   1.000
_cell.length_c   1.000
_cell.angle_alpha   90.00
_cell.angle_beta   90.00
_cell.angle_gamma   90.00
#
_symmetry.space_group_name_H-M   'P 1'
#
loop_
_entity.id
_entity.type
_entity.pdbx_description
1 polymer ?
#
loop_
_entity_poly.entity_id
_entity_poly.type
_entity_poly.pdbx_seq_one_letter_code
_entity_poly.pdbx_strand_id
1 'polypeptide(L)'
;MTRTTYYNLKKPGDSDNVLISDLNENMDILDQALHDMNDRVGRLWKTISFTSGQWSGGTLRIRADAHGMKNGLRVFQLFHQVDGALSVNTWAVRCTDVTYESSTGDLVLKCEDAYAGQICVLV
;
A
#
# COMPACT_ATOMS: atom_id res chain seq x y z
N MET A 1 16.56 -24.54 -28.90
CA MET A 1 15.79 -23.30 -28.65
C MET A 1 15.49 -23.20 -27.17
N THR A 2 16.10 -22.25 -26.47
CA THR A 2 15.95 -22.09 -25.02
C THR A 2 14.85 -21.06 -24.74
N ARG A 3 14.02 -21.27 -23.71
CA ARG A 3 12.90 -20.38 -23.36
C ARG A 3 13.04 -19.86 -21.94
N THR A 4 12.35 -18.77 -21.59
CA THR A 4 12.28 -18.27 -20.21
C THR A 4 11.40 -19.18 -19.34
N THR A 5 11.69 -19.25 -18.03
CA THR A 5 11.08 -20.23 -17.12
C THR A 5 9.59 -19.98 -16.86
N TYR A 6 9.21 -18.72 -16.60
CA TYR A 6 7.86 -18.40 -16.12
C TYR A 6 6.87 -18.07 -17.24
N TYR A 7 7.35 -17.42 -18.30
CA TYR A 7 6.50 -16.90 -19.38
C TYR A 7 6.80 -17.55 -20.74
N ASN A 8 7.69 -18.54 -20.75
CA ASN A 8 8.02 -19.34 -21.92
C ASN A 8 8.37 -18.49 -23.16
N LEU A 9 9.05 -17.36 -22.99
CA LEU A 9 9.47 -16.46 -24.08
C LEU A 9 10.69 -17.07 -24.78
N LYS A 10 10.77 -16.94 -26.12
CA LYS A 10 11.93 -17.41 -26.89
C LYS A 10 13.16 -16.60 -26.47
N LYS A 11 14.24 -17.26 -26.06
CA LYS A 11 15.54 -16.62 -25.94
C LYS A 11 16.24 -16.62 -27.30
N PRO A 12 16.96 -15.55 -27.66
CA PRO A 12 17.87 -15.60 -28.80
C PRO A 12 18.91 -16.70 -28.57
N GLY A 13 19.24 -17.46 -29.61
CA GLY A 13 20.34 -18.41 -29.61
C GLY A 13 21.68 -17.73 -29.86
N ASP A 14 22.78 -18.47 -29.64
CA ASP A 14 24.16 -17.94 -29.73
C ASP A 14 24.56 -17.41 -31.12
N SER A 15 23.77 -17.73 -32.15
CA SER A 15 23.98 -17.30 -33.55
C SER A 15 22.83 -16.46 -34.11
N ASP A 16 21.84 -16.10 -33.28
CA ASP A 16 20.72 -15.25 -33.71
C ASP A 16 21.16 -13.77 -33.72
N ASN A 17 20.90 -13.07 -34.83
CA ASN A 17 21.02 -11.62 -34.86
C ASN A 17 19.77 -10.98 -34.23
N VAL A 18 19.97 -10.05 -33.30
CA VAL A 18 18.88 -9.33 -32.63
C VAL A 18 18.72 -7.95 -33.26
N LEU A 19 17.51 -7.61 -33.71
CA LEU A 19 17.20 -6.28 -34.23
C LEU A 19 16.97 -5.30 -33.08
N ILE A 20 17.49 -4.08 -33.21
CA ILE A 20 17.31 -3.02 -32.20
C ILE A 20 15.83 -2.64 -32.05
N SER A 21 15.05 -2.70 -33.13
CA SER A 21 13.58 -2.49 -33.10
C SER A 21 12.90 -3.43 -32.12
N ASP A 22 13.25 -4.72 -32.18
CA ASP A 22 12.64 -5.76 -31.34
C ASP A 22 13.02 -5.56 -29.87
N LEU A 23 14.22 -5.05 -29.60
CA LEU A 23 14.63 -4.68 -28.24
C LEU A 23 13.85 -3.49 -27.72
N ASN A 24 13.64 -2.46 -28.53
CA ASN A 24 12.86 -1.28 -28.14
C ASN A 24 11.40 -1.65 -27.87
N GLU A 25 10.76 -2.43 -28.75
CA GLU A 25 9.39 -2.91 -28.54
C GLU A 25 9.26 -3.73 -27.25
N ASN A 26 10.22 -4.62 -26.97
CA ASN A 26 10.23 -5.38 -25.72
C ASN A 26 10.38 -4.46 -24.49
N MET A 27 11.18 -3.40 -24.60
CA MET A 27 11.36 -2.42 -23.52
C MET A 27 10.07 -1.66 -23.23
N ASP A 28 9.35 -1.23 -24.28
CA ASP A 28 8.05 -0.54 -24.13
C ASP A 28 7.00 -1.47 -23.49
N ILE A 29 6.95 -2.74 -23.90
CA ILE A 29 6.04 -3.73 -23.31
C ILE A 29 6.35 -3.96 -21.82
N LEU A 30 7.64 -4.06 -21.46
CA LEU A 30 8.05 -4.24 -20.06
C LEU A 30 7.75 -3.01 -19.22
N ASP A 31 7.98 -1.81 -19.74
CA ASP A 31 7.67 -0.56 -19.06
C ASP A 31 6.17 -0.45 -18.77
N GLN A 32 5.32 -0.68 -19.78
CA GLN A 32 3.87 -0.67 -19.61
C GLN A 32 3.41 -1.73 -18.59
N ALA A 33 3.96 -2.95 -18.66
CA ALA A 33 3.60 -4.00 -17.73
C ALA A 33 4.02 -3.67 -16.28
N LEU A 34 5.19 -3.07 -16.09
CA LEU A 34 5.66 -2.60 -14.79
C LEU A 34 4.81 -1.44 -14.26
N HIS A 35 4.43 -0.50 -15.13
CA HIS A 35 3.53 0.60 -14.79
C HIS A 35 2.15 0.08 -14.37
N ASP A 36 1.55 -0.81 -15.15
CA ASP A 36 0.27 -1.43 -14.85
C ASP A 36 0.31 -2.21 -13.52
N MET A 37 1.41 -2.92 -13.26
CA MET A 37 1.62 -3.60 -11.98
C MET A 37 1.72 -2.62 -10.83
N ASN A 38 2.48 -1.53 -10.98
CA ASN A 38 2.61 -0.49 -9.97
C ASN A 38 1.24 0.16 -9.67
N ASP A 39 0.46 0.47 -10.69
CA ASP A 39 -0.90 1.00 -10.56
C ASP A 39 -1.84 0.02 -9.87
N ARG A 40 -1.74 -1.27 -10.20
CA ARG A 40 -2.52 -2.32 -9.52
C ARG A 40 -2.14 -2.42 -8.05
N VAL A 41 -0.86 -2.39 -7.71
CA VAL A 41 -0.39 -2.38 -6.31
C VAL A 41 -0.86 -1.12 -5.59
N GLY A 42 -0.76 0.05 -6.23
CA GLY A 42 -1.27 1.31 -5.67
C GLY A 42 -2.76 1.25 -5.34
N ARG A 43 -3.56 0.55 -6.16
CA ARG A 43 -5.00 0.32 -5.91
C ARG A 43 -5.29 -0.66 -4.75
N LEU A 44 -4.32 -1.48 -4.34
CA LEU A 44 -4.48 -2.37 -3.17
C LEU A 44 -4.28 -1.64 -1.85
N TRP A 45 -3.66 -0.47 -1.86
CA TRP A 45 -3.44 0.32 -0.65
C TRP A 45 -4.45 1.45 -0.58
N LYS A 46 -5.13 1.58 0.55
CA LYS A 46 -6.01 2.69 0.83
C LYS A 46 -5.46 3.53 1.96
N THR A 47 -5.33 4.82 1.69
CA THR A 47 -4.93 5.81 2.69
C THR A 47 -6.16 6.50 3.26
N ILE A 48 -6.25 6.54 4.58
CA ILE A 48 -7.32 7.21 5.32
C ILE A 48 -6.69 8.28 6.19
N SER A 49 -7.09 9.53 5.97
CA SER A 49 -6.71 10.67 6.81
C SER A 49 -7.65 10.81 8.00
N PHE A 50 -7.09 11.23 9.13
CA PHE A 50 -7.85 11.57 10.32
C PHE A 50 -7.25 12.79 11.03
N THR A 51 -8.06 13.47 11.82
CA THR A 51 -7.68 14.64 12.61
C THR A 51 -7.73 14.34 14.10
N SER A 52 -7.02 15.13 14.90
CA SER A 52 -7.05 15.01 16.37
C SER A 52 -8.45 15.16 16.95
N GLY A 53 -9.34 15.92 16.31
CA GLY A 53 -10.73 16.11 16.75
C GLY A 53 -11.64 14.87 16.58
N GLN A 54 -11.21 13.85 15.84
CA GLN A 54 -11.99 12.62 15.67
C GLN A 54 -11.75 11.58 16.79
N TRP A 55 -10.76 11.82 17.66
CA TRP A 55 -10.48 10.96 18.81
C TRP A 55 -11.50 11.22 19.93
N SER A 56 -11.93 10.16 20.61
CA SER A 56 -12.84 10.22 21.75
C SER A 56 -12.40 9.21 22.80
N GLY A 57 -12.11 9.68 24.02
CA GLY A 57 -11.67 8.82 25.12
C GLY A 57 -10.43 7.98 24.80
N GLY A 58 -9.42 8.57 24.14
CA GLY A 58 -8.21 7.87 23.71
C GLY A 58 -8.41 6.86 22.58
N THR A 59 -9.58 6.87 21.92
CA THR A 59 -9.92 5.94 20.84
C THR A 59 -10.34 6.70 19.59
N LEU A 60 -9.84 6.28 18.43
CA LEU A 60 -10.30 6.71 17.12
C LEU A 60 -10.84 5.50 16.36
N ARG A 61 -12.07 5.62 15.83
CA ARG A 61 -12.69 4.59 15.00
C ARG A 61 -12.75 5.01 13.54
N ILE A 62 -12.12 4.23 12.68
CA ILE A 62 -12.21 4.36 11.23
C ILE A 62 -13.18 3.29 10.74
N ARG A 63 -14.29 3.73 10.18
CA ARG A 63 -15.38 2.84 9.79
C ARG A 63 -15.02 1.94 8.62
N ALA A 64 -15.66 0.77 8.56
CA ALA A 64 -15.46 -0.22 7.50
C ALA A 64 -15.59 0.35 6.07
N ASP A 65 -16.52 1.27 5.84
CA ASP A 65 -16.73 1.94 4.55
C ASP A 65 -15.58 2.89 4.16
N ALA A 66 -14.94 3.51 5.15
CA ALA A 66 -13.81 4.41 4.94
C ALA A 66 -12.57 3.65 4.45
N HIS A 67 -12.29 2.44 4.97
CA HIS A 67 -11.10 1.68 4.57
C HIS A 67 -11.36 0.54 3.58
N GLY A 68 -12.56 -0.05 3.50
CA GLY A 68 -12.94 -1.04 2.48
C GLY A 68 -12.31 -2.44 2.61
N MET A 69 -11.55 -2.69 3.67
CA MET A 69 -10.95 -4.00 3.96
C MET A 69 -12.03 -5.03 4.31
N LYS A 70 -11.95 -6.24 3.76
CA LYS A 70 -12.96 -7.30 3.98
C LYS A 70 -12.49 -8.45 4.88
N ASN A 71 -11.17 -8.62 5.04
CA ASN A 71 -10.58 -9.82 5.65
C ASN A 71 -9.70 -9.51 6.87
N GLY A 72 -10.09 -8.48 7.65
CA GLY A 72 -9.35 -8.03 8.82
C GLY A 72 -8.05 -7.31 8.50
N LEU A 73 -7.41 -6.77 9.54
CA LEU A 73 -6.13 -6.06 9.41
C LEU A 73 -4.99 -7.06 9.16
N ARG A 74 -4.23 -6.84 8.09
CA ARG A 74 -3.07 -7.68 7.71
C ARG A 74 -1.79 -6.89 7.70
N VAL A 75 -1.79 -5.77 6.98
CA VAL A 75 -0.65 -4.88 6.86
C VAL A 75 -1.17 -3.45 6.91
N PHE A 76 -0.49 -2.62 7.70
CA PHE A 76 -0.78 -1.20 7.79
C PHE A 76 0.49 -0.41 8.06
N GLN A 77 0.43 0.88 7.76
CA GLN A 77 1.41 1.86 8.18
C GLN A 77 0.70 3.10 8.71
N LEU A 78 1.15 3.57 9.87
CA LEU A 78 0.53 4.70 10.58
C LEU A 78 1.48 5.89 10.58
N PHE A 79 0.91 7.07 10.32
CA PHE A 79 1.61 8.34 10.20
C PHE A 79 0.99 9.34 11.16
N HIS A 80 1.82 10.17 11.76
CA HIS A 80 1.43 11.33 12.56
C HIS A 80 1.88 12.59 11.84
N GLN A 81 1.00 13.58 11.75
CA GLN A 81 1.31 14.89 11.23
C GLN A 81 2.07 15.72 12.27
N VAL A 82 3.35 15.96 12.03
CA VAL A 82 4.24 16.78 12.87
C VAL A 82 4.75 17.93 12.01
N ASP A 83 4.54 19.17 12.46
CA ASP A 83 4.97 20.39 11.76
C ASP A 83 4.57 20.45 10.27
N GLY A 84 3.36 19.95 9.96
CA GLY A 84 2.84 19.92 8.59
C GLY A 84 3.31 18.74 7.74
N ALA A 85 4.21 17.89 8.23
CA ALA A 85 4.72 16.71 7.54
C ALA A 85 4.22 15.40 8.16
N LEU A 86 3.94 14.40 7.32
CA LEU A 86 3.59 13.05 7.78
C LEU A 86 4.84 12.27 8.15
N SER A 87 4.94 11.89 9.42
CA SER A 87 6.08 11.19 9.99
C SER A 87 5.66 9.86 10.61
N VAL A 88 6.47 8.82 10.36
CA VAL A 88 6.38 7.52 11.06
C VAL A 88 7.31 7.51 12.27
N ASN A 89 7.15 6.51 13.15
CA ASN A 89 8.02 6.31 14.32
C ASN A 89 8.10 7.50 15.28
N THR A 90 7.08 8.35 15.29
CA THR A 90 6.93 9.45 16.26
C THR A 90 6.36 8.93 17.58
N TRP A 91 6.42 9.75 18.63
CA TRP A 91 5.91 9.39 19.96
C TRP A 91 4.42 8.97 19.91
N ALA A 92 3.57 9.72 19.20
CA ALA A 92 2.14 9.40 19.10
C ALA A 92 1.90 8.04 18.41
N VAL A 93 2.60 7.76 17.30
CA VAL A 93 2.48 6.48 16.57
C VAL A 93 3.00 5.30 17.40
N ARG A 94 4.07 5.50 18.19
CA ARG A 94 4.65 4.45 19.05
C ARG A 94 3.72 4.07 20.21
N CYS A 95 2.92 5.02 20.68
CA CYS A 95 1.92 4.78 21.72
C CYS A 95 0.55 4.35 21.16
N THR A 96 0.45 4.09 19.85
CA THR A 96 -0.83 3.68 19.24
C THR A 96 -0.93 2.16 19.09
N ASP A 97 -2.02 1.60 19.59
CA ASP A 97 -2.48 0.25 19.26
C ASP A 97 -3.49 0.32 18.09
N VAL A 98 -3.39 -0.60 17.14
CA VAL A 98 -4.27 -0.65 15.95
C VAL A 98 -4.89 -2.03 15.86
N THR A 99 -6.21 -2.09 15.99
CA THR A 99 -6.96 -3.34 15.99
C THR A 99 -8.08 -3.31 14.96
N TYR A 100 -8.48 -4.50 14.49
CA TYR A 100 -9.65 -4.69 13.65
C TYR A 100 -10.77 -5.33 14.47
N GLU A 101 -11.89 -4.65 14.58
CA GLU A 101 -13.06 -5.13 15.31
C GLU A 101 -13.92 -5.99 14.37
N SER A 102 -13.88 -7.31 14.52
CA SER A 102 -14.53 -8.24 13.58
C SER A 102 -16.06 -8.17 13.55
N SER A 103 -16.69 -7.64 14.60
CA SER A 103 -18.15 -7.49 14.66
C SER A 103 -18.68 -6.36 13.78
N THR A 104 -17.93 -5.27 13.66
CA THR A 104 -18.32 -4.06 12.90
C THR A 104 -17.53 -3.92 11.60
N GLY A 105 -16.34 -4.53 11.55
CA GLY A 105 -15.36 -4.34 10.49
C GLY A 105 -14.55 -3.06 10.63
N ASP A 106 -14.71 -2.32 11.73
CA ASP A 106 -14.03 -1.05 11.96
C ASP A 106 -12.57 -1.26 12.38
N LEU A 107 -11.74 -0.30 11.98
CA LEU A 107 -10.41 -0.12 12.55
C LEU A 107 -10.48 0.74 13.80
N VAL A 108 -9.88 0.26 14.89
CA VAL A 108 -9.84 0.93 16.18
C VAL A 108 -8.39 1.25 16.51
N LEU A 109 -8.09 2.54 16.55
CA LEU A 109 -6.81 3.07 17.01
C LEU A 109 -6.97 3.51 18.46
N LYS A 110 -6.01 3.18 19.32
CA LYS A 110 -5.98 3.61 20.73
C LYS A 110 -4.67 4.29 21.03
N CYS A 111 -4.71 5.49 21.58
CA CYS A 111 -3.55 6.28 21.95
C CYS A 111 -3.93 7.16 23.15
N GLU A 112 -2.96 7.48 24.01
CA GLU A 112 -3.19 8.37 25.16
C GLU A 112 -3.51 9.80 24.69
N ASP A 113 -2.83 10.26 23.64
CA ASP A 113 -2.97 11.60 23.10
C ASP A 113 -3.59 11.60 21.70
N ALA A 114 -4.52 12.52 21.48
CA ALA A 114 -5.15 12.70 20.19
C ALA A 114 -4.21 13.40 19.20
N TYR A 115 -4.09 12.87 17.98
CA TYR A 115 -3.25 13.44 16.94
C TYR A 115 -3.89 13.36 15.55
N ALA A 116 -3.47 14.26 14.65
CA ALA A 116 -3.83 14.21 13.25
C ALA A 116 -2.84 13.33 12.47
N GLY A 117 -3.31 12.61 11.47
CA GLY A 117 -2.45 11.65 10.78
C GLY A 117 -3.13 10.91 9.65
N GLN A 118 -2.46 9.87 9.21
CA GLN A 118 -2.96 8.97 8.18
C GLN A 118 -2.67 7.53 8.55
N ILE A 119 -3.55 6.62 8.16
CA ILE A 119 -3.26 5.20 8.13
C ILE A 119 -3.37 4.71 6.68
N CYS A 120 -2.35 3.98 6.24
CA CYS A 120 -2.35 3.27 4.97
C CYS A 120 -2.58 1.80 5.26
N VAL A 121 -3.59 1.19 4.62
CA VAL A 121 -3.94 -0.22 4.83
C VAL A 121 -4.08 -0.96 3.51
N LEU A 122 -3.76 -2.25 3.53
CA LEU A 122 -3.98 -3.16 2.41
C LEU A 122 -5.45 -3.60 2.39
N VAL A 123 -6.16 -3.38 1.28
CA VAL A 123 -7.61 -3.65 1.13
C VAL A 123 -7.94 -4.95 0.41
#